data_AF-A0A439VTK2-F1
#
_entry.id   AF-A0A439VTK2-F1
#
_cell.length_a   1.000
_cell.length_b   1.000
_cell.length_c   1.000
_cell.angle_alpha   90.00
_cell.angle_beta   90.00
_cell.angle_gamma   90.00
#
_symmetry.space_group_name_H-M   'P 1'
#
loop_
_entity.id
_entity.type
_entity.pdbx_description
1 polymer ?
#
loop_
_entity_poly.entity_id
_entity_poly.type
_entity_poly.pdbx_seq_one_letter_code
_entity_poly.pdbx_strand_id
1 'polypeptide(L)' 'MGWREDLIARHEEEISKMREGIEWLESDKLQMWETNPDGKRKSLNADMIGHYSRAIESLSQIVRQLQSDIVHAHRAEAHD' A
#
# COMPACT_ATOMS: atom_id res chain seq x y z
N MET A 1 21.86 1.54 -8.57
CA MET A 1 20.49 2.06 -8.68
C MET A 1 20.51 3.50 -8.20
N GLY A 2 19.70 4.37 -8.79
CA GLY A 2 19.51 5.72 -8.28
C GLY A 2 18.56 5.70 -7.07
N TRP A 3 18.53 6.80 -6.32
CA TRP A 3 17.70 6.90 -5.11
C TRP A 3 16.20 6.76 -5.40
N ARG A 4 15.75 7.07 -6.63
CA ARG A 4 14.35 6.94 -7.04
C ARG A 4 13.96 5.48 -7.23
N GLU A 5 14.82 4.69 -7.88
CA GLU A 5 14.64 3.26 -8.07
C GLU A 5 14.64 2.52 -6.73
N ASP A 6 15.54 2.89 -5.81
CA ASP A 6 15.57 2.33 -4.46
C ASP A 6 14.29 2.63 -3.67
N LEU A 7 13.73 3.84 -3.83
CA LEU A 7 12.48 4.25 -3.16
C LEU A 7 11.27 3.51 -3.74
N ILE A 8 11.22 3.32 -5.07
CA ILE A 8 10.20 2.50 -5.72
C ILE A 8 10.23 1.07 -5.15
N ALA A 9 11.41 0.44 -5.12
CA ALA A 9 11.54 -0.94 -4.66
C ALA A 9 11.06 -1.11 -3.20
N ARG A 10 11.38 -0.14 -2.33
CA ARG A 10 10.89 -0.14 -0.94
C ARG A 10 9.38 -0.03 -0.85
N HIS A 11 8.76 0.89 -1.58
CA HIS A 11 7.31 1.06 -1.55
C HIS A 11 6.57 -0.13 -2.18
N GLU A 12 7.13 -0.77 -3.21
CA GLU A 12 6.59 -2.02 -3.77
C GLU A 12 6.66 -3.16 -2.75
N GLU A 13 7.75 -3.27 -1.98
CA GLU A 13 7.86 -4.24 -0.88
C GLU A 13 6.84 -3.97 0.23
N GLU A 14 6.65 -2.71 0.63
CA GLU A 14 5.63 -2.31 1.61
C GLU A 14 4.22 -2.64 1.13
N ILE A 15 3.90 -2.37 -0.14
CA ILE A 15 2.63 -2.74 -0.77
C ILE A 15 2.43 -4.26 -0.73
N SER A 16 3.46 -5.04 -1.04
CA SER A 16 3.39 -6.52 -0.99
C SER A 16 3.03 -7.01 0.40
N LYS A 17 3.73 -6.53 1.42
CA LYS A 17 3.47 -6.89 2.83
C LYS A 17 2.05 -6.52 3.28
N MET A 18 1.54 -5.37 2.86
CA MET A 18 0.17 -4.97 3.17
C MET A 18 -0.86 -5.86 2.47
N ARG A 19 -0.61 -6.30 1.23
CA ARG A 19 -1.48 -7.25 0.51
C ARG A 19 -1.50 -8.60 1.19
N GLU A 20 -0.34 -9.13 1.58
CA GLU A 20 -0.23 -10.36 2.38
C GLU A 20 -0.99 -10.23 3.70
N GLY A 21 -0.92 -9.05 4.35
CA GLY A 21 -1.69 -8.76 5.55
C GLY A 21 -3.21 -8.76 5.32
N ILE A 22 -3.69 -8.22 4.19
CA ILE A 22 -5.11 -8.29 3.80
C ILE A 22 -5.53 -9.74 3.58
N GLU A 23 -4.77 -10.49 2.78
CA GLU A 23 -5.05 -11.92 2.52
C GLU A 23 -5.12 -12.72 3.82
N TRP A 24 -4.20 -12.47 4.74
CA TRP A 24 -4.22 -13.09 6.06
C TRP A 24 -5.51 -12.74 6.84
N LEU A 25 -5.87 -11.45 6.93
CA LEU A 25 -7.06 -10.97 7.63
C LEU A 25 -8.38 -11.46 7.00
N GLU A 26 -8.40 -11.67 5.68
CA GLU A 26 -9.54 -12.25 4.95
C GLU A 26 -9.62 -13.77 5.12
N SER A 27 -8.48 -14.45 5.20
CA SER A 27 -8.40 -15.90 5.40
C SER A 27 -8.68 -16.33 6.83
N ASP A 28 -8.43 -15.45 7.81
CA ASP A 28 -8.55 -15.79 9.21
C ASP A 28 -10.03 -16.00 9.61
N LYS A 29 -10.30 -17.19 10.16
CA LYS A 29 -11.62 -17.54 10.69
C LYS A 29 -11.89 -16.86 12.04
N LEU A 30 -10.85 -16.32 12.68
CA LEU A 30 -10.96 -15.50 13.88
C LEU A 30 -11.37 -14.07 13.49
N GLN A 31 -12.68 -13.87 13.34
CA GLN A 31 -13.22 -12.53 13.25
C GLN A 31 -13.02 -11.82 14.59
N MET A 32 -12.11 -10.85 14.62
CA MET A 32 -11.93 -9.97 15.77
C MET A 32 -13.00 -8.88 15.77
N TRP A 33 -13.73 -8.80 16.87
CA TRP A 33 -14.81 -7.84 17.06
C TRP A 33 -14.51 -6.94 18.24
N GLU A 34 -14.72 -5.64 18.07
CA GLU A 34 -14.79 -4.67 19.14
C GLU A 34 -16.25 -4.29 19.38
N THR A 35 -16.65 -4.08 20.64
CA THR A 35 -17.97 -3.54 20.98
C THR A 35 -17.81 -2.08 21.39
N ASN A 36 -18.40 -1.19 20.61
CA ASN A 36 -18.38 0.24 20.88
C ASN A 36 -19.23 0.59 22.12
N PRO A 37 -19.06 1.78 22.73
CA PRO A 37 -19.85 2.24 23.87
C PRO A 37 -21.37 2.29 23.63
N ASP A 38 -21.80 2.35 22.35
CA ASP A 38 -23.20 2.30 21.92
C ASP A 38 -23.74 0.86 21.76
N GLY A 39 -22.93 -0.15 22.12
CA GLY A 39 -23.29 -1.57 22.07
C GLY A 39 -23.18 -2.21 20.69
N LYS A 40 -22.71 -1.49 19.66
CA LYS A 40 -22.54 -2.05 18.32
C LYS A 40 -21.22 -2.80 18.18
N ARG A 41 -21.28 -3.95 17.50
CA ARG A 41 -20.09 -4.71 17.14
C ARG A 41 -19.48 -4.16 15.85
N LYS A 42 -18.18 -3.92 15.86
CA LYS A 42 -17.38 -3.51 14.70
C LYS A 42 -16.29 -4.55 14.44
N SER A 43 -16.08 -4.90 13.17
CA SER A 43 -15.03 -5.84 12.79
C SER A 43 -13.70 -5.11 12.71
N LEU A 44 -12.77 -5.49 13.60
CA LEU A 44 -11.41 -4.93 13.59
C LEU A 44 -10.65 -5.35 12.33
N ASN A 45 -10.90 -6.56 11.83
CA ASN A 45 -10.30 -7.03 10.58
C ASN A 45 -10.76 -6.15 9.40
N ALA A 46 -12.05 -5.82 9.33
CA ALA A 46 -12.57 -4.95 8.27
C ALA A 46 -11.96 -3.54 8.32
N ASP A 47 -11.75 -3.00 9.52
CA ASP A 47 -11.07 -1.71 9.68
C ASP A 47 -9.63 -1.78 9.18
N MET A 48 -8.88 -2.80 9.62
CA MET A 48 -7.48 -3.00 9.24
C MET A 48 -7.32 -3.20 7.73
N ILE A 49 -8.19 -4.00 7.10
CA ILE A 49 -8.23 -4.17 5.64
C ILE A 49 -8.46 -2.82 4.96
N GLY A 50 -9.41 -2.01 5.47
CA GLY A 50 -9.66 -0.67 4.97
C GLY A 50 -8.45 0.26 5.11
N HIS A 51 -7.71 0.17 6.22
CA HIS A 51 -6.48 0.94 6.43
C HIS A 51 -5.37 0.53 5.45
N TYR A 52 -5.10 -0.77 5.30
CA TYR A 52 -4.12 -1.27 4.34
C TYR A 52 -4.48 -0.91 2.91
N SER A 53 -5.76 -1.00 2.53
CA SER A 53 -6.23 -0.64 1.20
C SER A 53 -5.93 0.83 0.85
N ARG A 54 -6.21 1.76 1.76
CA ARG A 54 -5.90 3.20 1.57
C ARG A 54 -4.40 3.48 1.50
N ALA A 55 -3.61 2.79 2.32
CA ALA A 55 -2.16 2.92 2.32
C ALA A 55 -1.56 2.40 0.99
N ILE A 56 -2.00 1.23 0.53
CA ILE A 56 -1.61 0.66 -0.76
C ILE A 56 -1.93 1.62 -1.91
N GLU A 57 -3.13 2.22 -1.91
CA GLU A 57 -3.52 3.19 -2.94
C GLU A 57 -2.56 4.39 -2.97
N SER A 58 -2.28 4.97 -1.80
CA SER A 58 -1.39 6.13 -1.66
C SER A 58 0.04 5.81 -2.11
N LEU A 59 0.60 4.68 -1.66
CA LEU A 59 1.93 4.23 -2.06
C LEU A 59 2.01 3.91 -3.55
N SER A 60 0.96 3.32 -4.12
CA SER A 60 0.89 3.01 -5.55
C SER A 60 0.90 4.27 -6.40
N GLN A 61 0.26 5.36 -5.94
CA GLN A 61 0.32 6.65 -6.63
C GLN A 61 1.74 7.24 -6.59
N ILE A 62 2.43 7.18 -5.45
CA ILE A 62 3.82 7.63 -5.31
C ILE A 62 4.74 6.85 -6.26
N VAL A 63 4.63 5.52 -6.29
CA VAL A 63 5.42 4.67 -7.19
C VAL A 63 5.19 5.06 -8.65
N ARG A 64 3.93 5.24 -9.07
CA ARG A 64 3.61 5.67 -10.44
C ARG A 64 4.21 7.02 -10.79
N GLN A 65 4.18 7.98 -9.86
CA GLN A 65 4.77 9.29 -10.07
C GLN A 65 6.30 9.19 -10.24
N LEU A 66 6.97 8.45 -9.35
CA LEU A 66 8.43 8.25 -9.43
C LEU A 66 8.83 7.54 -10.74
N GLN A 67 8.08 6.52 -11.16
CA GLN A 67 8.31 5.84 -12.44
C GLN A 67 8.14 6.80 -13.62
N SER A 68 7.11 7.66 -13.60
CA SER A 68 6.89 8.68 -14.62
C SER A 68 8.08 9.66 -14.68
N ASP A 69 8.55 10.15 -13.52
CA ASP A 69 9.67 11.08 -13.43
C ASP A 69 10.97 10.47 -13.99
N ILE A 70 11.22 9.19 -13.70
CA ILE A 70 12.36 8.45 -14.25
C ILE A 70 12.29 8.39 -15.78
N VAL A 71 11.14 8.04 -16.35
CA VAL A 71 10.96 7.96 -17.80
C VAL A 71 11.17 9.33 -18.47
N HIS A 72 10.66 10.41 -17.86
CA HIS A 72 10.86 11.75 -18.37
C HIS A 72 12.32 12.20 -18.30
N ALA A 73 13.04 11.90 -17.22
CA ALA A 73 14.46 12.21 -17.07
C ALA A 73 15.31 11.53 -18.16
N HIS A 74 15.11 10.22 -18.37
CA HIS A 74 15.81 9.47 -19.41
C HIS A 74 15.52 10.01 -20.82
N ARG A 75 14.30 10.50 -21.07
CA ARG A 75 13.95 11.10 -22.36
C ARG A 75 14.62 12.46 -22.59
N ALA A 76 14.79 13.26 -21.54
CA ALA A 76 15.48 14.55 -21.64
C ALA A 76 16.98 14.35 -21.95
N GLU A 77 17.62 13.39 -21.28
CA GLU A 77 19.04 13.06 -21.49
C GLU A 77 19.33 12.47 -22.88
N ALA A 78 18.35 11.84 -23.53
CA ALA A 78 18.50 11.29 -24.89
C ALA A 78 18.38 12.34 -26.01
N HIS A 79 17.98 13.58 -25.68
CA HIS A 79 17.76 14.67 -26.63
C HIS A 79 18.75 15.83 -26.49
N ASP A 80 19.68 15.77 -25.53
CA ASP A 80 20.86 16.64 -25.39
C ASP A 80 22.12 15.98 -25.98
#